data_AF-A0A960AVN4-F1
#
_entry.id   AF-A0A960AVN4-F1
#
_cell.length_a   1.000
_cell.length_b   1.000
_cell.length_c   1.000
_cell.angle_alpha   90.00
_cell.angle_beta   90.00
_cell.angle_gamma   90.00
#
_symmetry.space_group_name_H-M   'P 1'
#
loop_
_entity.id
_entity.type
_entity.pdbx_description
1 polymer ?
#
loop_
_entity_poly.entity_id
_entity_poly.type
_entity_poly.pdbx_seq_one_letter_code
_entity_poly.pdbx_strand_id
1 'polypeptide(L)'
;GCRVTVIEAGERLLMRAVPPQISNRMRARHAAAGVDILVGRQVKEILGDGRATAVRLDDGTEIACDAVLVSIGAAPRVALAEAAGLAVDNGILVDATLRTSDPDIFAAGDVCAFDHGLFGARIRLESWKNAEEQGPIAAHNMLGASEECDTAPWMWSDQYDRTIQIAGLPDRAVRAVERPLGGDAVIVFHLAADGRLVGASGYGTSGEIGRAIRLGQM
;
A
#
# COMPACT_ATOMS: atom_id res chain seq x y z
N GLY A 1 -12.32 12.82 22.35
CA GLY A 1 -12.20 12.30 20.97
C GLY A 1 -13.55 11.85 20.47
N CYS A 2 -13.62 11.40 19.21
CA CYS A 2 -14.83 10.82 18.61
C CYS A 2 -14.88 9.30 18.90
N ARG A 3 -16.07 8.70 18.90
CA ARG A 3 -16.23 7.23 18.87
C ARG A 3 -15.92 6.76 17.45
N VAL A 4 -15.08 5.73 17.31
CA VAL A 4 -14.64 5.25 16.00
C VAL A 4 -14.90 3.75 15.88
N THR A 5 -15.53 3.37 14.78
CA THR A 5 -15.66 1.98 14.37
C THR A 5 -15.02 1.81 13.00
N VAL A 6 -14.12 0.85 12.86
CA VAL A 6 -13.51 0.44 11.59
C VAL A 6 -14.13 -0.86 11.14
N ILE A 7 -14.62 -0.87 9.89
CA ILE A 7 -15.21 -2.05 9.26
C ILE A 7 -14.26 -2.50 8.15
N GLU A 8 -13.80 -3.74 8.24
CA GLU A 8 -12.85 -4.35 7.31
C GLU A 8 -13.48 -5.64 6.76
N ALA A 9 -13.51 -5.76 5.42
CA ALA A 9 -14.08 -6.91 4.74
C ALA A 9 -13.18 -8.16 4.85
N GLY A 10 -11.87 -7.96 4.91
CA GLY A 10 -10.90 -9.04 5.14
C GLY A 10 -10.90 -9.55 6.57
N GLU A 11 -10.27 -10.70 6.79
CA GLU A 11 -10.16 -11.35 8.11
C GLU A 11 -9.24 -10.58 9.09
N ARG A 12 -8.42 -9.67 8.57
CA ARG A 12 -7.47 -8.86 9.35
C ARG A 12 -7.19 -7.53 8.66
N LEU A 13 -6.76 -6.55 9.45
CA LEU A 13 -6.30 -5.27 8.94
C LEU A 13 -5.09 -5.44 8.02
N LEU A 14 -5.00 -4.56 7.01
CA LEU A 14 -3.80 -4.41 6.17
C LEU A 14 -3.35 -5.73 5.52
N MET A 15 -4.29 -6.63 5.19
CA MET A 15 -3.98 -8.01 4.78
C MET A 15 -3.05 -8.10 3.58
N ARG A 16 -3.22 -7.18 2.64
CA ARG A 16 -2.46 -7.10 1.38
C ARG A 16 -1.09 -6.43 1.55
N ALA A 17 -0.85 -5.72 2.65
CA ALA A 17 0.33 -4.88 2.82
C ALA A 17 1.34 -5.45 3.83
N VAL A 18 0.88 -6.05 4.92
CA VAL A 18 1.74 -6.49 6.03
C VAL A 18 1.44 -7.93 6.45
N PRO A 19 2.43 -8.63 7.04
CA PRO A 19 2.22 -9.96 7.62
C PRO A 19 1.27 -9.93 8.83
N PRO A 20 0.63 -11.07 9.19
CA PRO A 20 -0.30 -11.16 10.31
C PRO A 20 0.23 -10.60 11.62
N GLN A 21 1.52 -10.77 11.91
CA GLN A 21 2.15 -10.35 13.15
C GLN A 21 2.18 -8.83 13.32
N ILE A 22 2.31 -8.07 12.23
CA ILE A 22 2.23 -6.60 12.25
C ILE A 22 0.78 -6.15 12.29
N SER A 23 -0.10 -6.78 11.51
CA SER A 23 -1.55 -6.53 11.54
C SER A 23 -2.12 -6.67 12.95
N ASN A 24 -1.76 -7.72 13.67
CA ASN A 24 -2.26 -7.98 15.03
C ASN A 24 -1.78 -6.92 16.03
N ARG A 25 -0.51 -6.47 15.92
CA ARG A 25 0.02 -5.38 16.75
C ARG A 25 -0.71 -4.06 16.47
N MET A 26 -0.96 -3.75 15.20
CA MET A 26 -1.70 -2.54 14.83
C MET A 26 -3.16 -2.60 15.32
N ARG A 27 -3.83 -3.75 15.17
CA ARG A 27 -5.18 -3.97 15.73
C ARG A 27 -5.21 -3.75 17.24
N ALA A 28 -4.25 -4.32 17.97
CA ALA A 28 -4.16 -4.14 19.42
C ALA A 28 -3.91 -2.67 19.80
N ARG A 29 -3.08 -1.95 19.04
CA ARG A 29 -2.79 -0.53 19.29
C ARG A 29 -4.01 0.36 19.09
N HIS A 30 -4.80 0.12 18.05
CA HIS A 30 -6.08 0.82 17.80
C HIS A 30 -7.13 0.48 18.85
N ALA A 31 -7.26 -0.80 19.23
CA ALA A 31 -8.17 -1.22 20.29
C ALA A 31 -7.81 -0.56 21.63
N ALA A 32 -6.52 -0.46 21.97
CA ALA A 32 -6.05 0.26 23.15
C ALA A 32 -6.33 1.77 23.11
N ALA A 33 -6.53 2.34 21.92
CA ALA A 33 -6.98 3.72 21.73
C ALA A 33 -8.51 3.88 21.76
N GLY A 34 -9.27 2.80 21.96
CA GLY A 34 -10.73 2.79 22.02
C GLY A 34 -11.43 2.69 20.65
N VAL A 35 -10.74 2.20 19.62
CA VAL A 35 -11.34 1.95 18.30
C VAL A 35 -11.99 0.56 18.28
N ASP A 36 -13.26 0.50 17.89
CA ASP A 36 -13.96 -0.76 17.65
C ASP A 36 -13.63 -1.27 16.24
N ILE A 37 -13.01 -2.45 16.13
CA ILE A 37 -12.58 -3.01 14.83
C ILE A 37 -13.38 -4.28 14.52
N LEU A 38 -14.18 -4.20 13.45
CA LEU A 38 -15.00 -5.29 12.93
C LEU A 38 -14.36 -5.82 11.64
N VAL A 39 -13.74 -6.98 11.71
CA VAL A 39 -13.16 -7.70 10.55
C VAL A 39 -14.15 -8.72 10.00
N GLY A 40 -13.98 -9.11 8.73
CA GLY A 40 -14.86 -10.06 8.05
C GLY A 40 -16.28 -9.52 7.85
N ARG A 41 -16.46 -8.19 7.83
CA ARG A 41 -17.76 -7.51 7.70
C ARG A 41 -17.78 -6.59 6.50
N GLN A 42 -18.90 -6.55 5.79
CA GLN A 42 -19.11 -5.65 4.65
C GLN A 42 -20.18 -4.62 4.96
N VAL A 43 -19.96 -3.37 4.56
CA VAL A 43 -21.03 -2.36 4.55
C VAL A 43 -21.95 -2.63 3.36
N LYS A 44 -23.24 -2.82 3.62
CA LYS A 44 -24.27 -2.97 2.59
C LYS A 44 -24.90 -1.64 2.21
N GLU A 45 -25.10 -0.76 3.19
CA GLU A 45 -25.83 0.48 2.98
C GLU A 45 -25.39 1.55 3.99
N ILE A 46 -25.35 2.80 3.53
CA ILE A 46 -25.27 3.98 4.40
C ILE A 46 -26.69 4.51 4.54
N LEU A 47 -27.20 4.52 5.76
CA LEU A 47 -28.56 4.94 6.09
C LEU A 47 -28.61 6.44 6.35
N GLY A 48 -29.69 7.08 5.91
CA GLY A 48 -29.96 8.50 6.16
C GLY A 48 -30.68 9.18 4.99
N ASP A 49 -31.15 10.40 5.24
CA ASP A 49 -31.75 11.28 4.23
C ASP A 49 -30.95 12.60 4.19
N GLY A 50 -30.12 12.76 3.14
CA GLY A 50 -29.18 13.88 3.00
C GLY A 50 -27.99 13.88 3.99
N ARG A 51 -28.04 13.11 5.08
CA ARG A 51 -26.96 12.94 6.07
C ARG A 51 -26.97 11.52 6.64
N ALA A 52 -25.78 10.93 6.80
CA ALA A 52 -25.62 9.61 7.41
C ALA A 52 -26.10 9.60 8.87
N THR A 53 -26.88 8.58 9.23
CA THR A 53 -27.33 8.31 10.61
C THR A 53 -26.89 6.94 11.11
N ALA A 54 -26.61 6.00 10.20
CA ALA A 54 -26.07 4.68 10.51
C ALA A 54 -25.43 4.03 9.27
N VAL A 55 -24.70 2.94 9.49
CA VAL A 55 -24.29 1.99 8.44
C VAL A 55 -24.89 0.62 8.72
N ARG A 56 -25.43 -0.02 7.69
CA ARG A 56 -25.95 -1.40 7.75
C ARG A 56 -24.91 -2.37 7.21
N LEU A 57 -24.59 -3.40 7.98
CA LEU A 57 -23.66 -4.46 7.60
C LEU A 57 -24.36 -5.61 6.87
N ASP A 58 -23.56 -6.54 6.39
CA ASP A 58 -23.97 -7.73 5.65
C ASP A 58 -24.77 -8.75 6.46
N ASP A 59 -24.67 -8.72 7.78
CA ASP A 59 -25.49 -9.54 8.68
C ASP A 59 -26.75 -8.81 9.21
N GLY A 60 -27.04 -7.62 8.70
CA GLY A 60 -28.16 -6.78 9.14
C GLY A 60 -27.88 -5.95 10.38
N THR A 61 -26.69 -6.04 10.99
CA THR A 61 -26.29 -5.15 12.09
C THR A 61 -26.28 -3.69 11.62
N GLU A 62 -26.85 -2.80 12.42
CA GLU A 62 -26.79 -1.36 12.18
C GLU A 62 -25.90 -0.68 13.21
N ILE A 63 -24.96 0.14 12.73
CA ILE A 63 -24.03 0.90 13.57
C ILE A 63 -24.38 2.37 13.42
N ALA A 64 -24.90 2.99 14.48
CA ALA A 64 -25.23 4.41 14.50
C ALA A 64 -23.96 5.26 14.36
N CYS A 65 -23.99 6.21 13.43
CA CYS A 65 -22.87 7.12 13.17
C CYS A 65 -23.35 8.44 12.55
N ASP A 66 -22.64 9.52 12.86
CA ASP A 66 -22.93 10.85 12.31
C ASP A 66 -22.13 11.19 11.05
N ALA A 67 -21.08 10.41 10.78
CA ALA A 67 -20.14 10.58 9.67
C ALA A 67 -19.59 9.22 9.23
N VAL A 68 -19.35 9.08 7.92
CA VAL A 68 -18.78 7.88 7.31
C VAL A 68 -17.57 8.29 6.49
N LEU A 69 -16.42 7.66 6.75
CA LEU A 69 -15.23 7.78 5.92
C LEU A 69 -15.09 6.50 5.09
N VAL A 70 -15.14 6.64 3.77
CA VAL A 70 -14.99 5.51 2.83
C VAL A 70 -13.53 5.43 2.38
N SER A 71 -12.80 4.43 2.88
CA SER A 71 -11.38 4.21 2.58
C SER A 71 -11.14 2.80 2.01
N ILE A 72 -11.54 2.57 0.76
CA ILE A 72 -11.56 1.24 0.11
C ILE A 72 -10.56 1.11 -1.05
N GLY A 73 -9.56 1.99 -1.10
CA GLY A 73 -8.55 2.05 -2.16
C GLY A 73 -8.79 3.19 -3.16
N ALA A 74 -7.86 3.32 -4.11
CA ALA A 74 -7.90 4.32 -5.17
C ALA A 74 -7.93 3.65 -6.55
N ALA A 75 -8.60 4.30 -7.51
CA ALA A 75 -8.57 3.92 -8.92
C ALA A 75 -7.67 4.90 -9.69
N PRO A 76 -6.80 4.43 -10.60
CA PRO A 76 -5.96 5.32 -11.40
C PRO A 76 -6.83 6.13 -12.37
N ARG A 77 -6.52 7.42 -12.54
CA ARG A 77 -7.24 8.32 -13.43
C ARG A 77 -6.72 8.19 -14.87
N VAL A 78 -7.25 7.23 -15.60
CA VAL A 78 -6.75 6.81 -16.93
C VAL A 78 -7.53 7.37 -18.13
N ALA A 79 -8.65 8.06 -17.90
CA ALA A 79 -9.57 8.50 -18.96
C ALA A 79 -8.89 9.32 -20.08
N LEU A 80 -7.91 10.17 -19.74
CA LEU A 80 -7.17 10.95 -20.74
C LEU A 80 -6.30 10.04 -21.64
N ALA A 81 -5.64 9.05 -21.04
CA ALA A 81 -4.80 8.11 -21.76
C ALA A 81 -5.63 7.21 -22.69
N GLU A 82 -6.78 6.72 -22.20
CA GLU A 82 -7.73 5.95 -23.01
C GLU A 82 -8.24 6.76 -24.20
N ALA A 83 -8.63 8.02 -23.96
CA ALA A 83 -9.08 8.93 -25.02
C ALA A 83 -7.98 9.24 -26.05
N ALA A 84 -6.72 9.23 -25.63
CA ALA A 84 -5.55 9.39 -26.50
C ALA A 84 -5.13 8.09 -27.21
N GLY A 85 -5.81 6.97 -26.96
CA GLY A 85 -5.49 5.67 -27.57
C GLY A 85 -4.28 4.96 -26.95
N LEU A 86 -3.87 5.36 -25.74
CA LEU A 86 -2.77 4.71 -25.02
C LEU A 86 -3.20 3.40 -24.39
N ALA A 87 -2.26 2.46 -24.27
CA ALA A 87 -2.51 1.19 -23.59
C ALA A 87 -2.72 1.39 -22.08
N VAL A 88 -3.78 0.77 -21.55
CA VAL A 88 -4.19 0.88 -20.14
C VAL A 88 -4.57 -0.50 -19.60
N ASP A 89 -4.06 -0.85 -18.43
CA ASP A 89 -4.47 -2.02 -17.65
C ASP A 89 -4.15 -1.76 -16.17
N ASN A 90 -5.19 -1.50 -15.36
CA ASN A 90 -5.07 -1.05 -13.97
C ASN A 90 -4.02 0.09 -13.81
N GLY A 91 -4.00 1.04 -14.74
CA GLY A 91 -3.01 2.12 -14.86
C GLY A 91 -2.59 2.35 -16.31
N ILE A 92 -1.96 3.49 -16.59
CA ILE A 92 -1.33 3.75 -17.89
C ILE A 92 -0.14 2.81 -18.03
N LEU A 93 -0.12 2.02 -19.10
CA LEU A 93 0.96 1.07 -19.34
C LEU A 93 2.20 1.82 -19.80
N VAL A 94 3.30 1.58 -19.09
CA VAL A 94 4.62 2.09 -19.44
C VAL A 94 5.68 1.00 -19.37
N ASP A 95 6.73 1.16 -20.15
CA ASP A 95 7.93 0.32 -20.02
C ASP A 95 8.77 0.70 -18.78
N ALA A 96 9.92 0.04 -18.61
CA ALA A 96 10.83 0.29 -17.50
C ALA A 96 11.39 1.74 -17.47
N THR A 97 11.33 2.46 -18.61
CA THR A 97 11.77 3.85 -18.78
C THR A 97 10.61 4.85 -18.66
N LEU A 98 9.43 4.40 -18.21
CA LEU A 98 8.22 5.21 -18.02
C LEU A 98 7.60 5.75 -19.31
N ARG A 99 7.99 5.20 -20.47
CA ARG A 99 7.44 5.55 -21.77
C ARG A 99 6.18 4.75 -22.04
N THR A 100 5.15 5.41 -22.57
CA THR A 100 3.87 4.77 -22.90
C THR A 100 3.94 4.04 -24.25
N SER A 101 2.79 3.54 -24.73
CA SER A 101 2.67 3.02 -26.10
C SER A 101 2.93 4.06 -27.20
N ASP A 102 2.84 5.35 -26.88
CA ASP A 102 3.25 6.44 -27.76
C ASP A 102 4.70 6.88 -27.41
N PRO A 103 5.61 6.98 -28.40
CA PRO A 103 6.99 7.39 -28.18
C PRO A 103 7.20 8.74 -27.48
N ASP A 104 6.26 9.66 -27.65
CA ASP A 104 6.41 11.05 -27.20
C ASP A 104 5.63 11.30 -25.89
N ILE A 105 4.97 10.27 -25.35
CA ILE A 105 4.17 10.37 -24.12
C ILE A 105 4.74 9.45 -23.04
N PHE A 106 4.92 10.03 -21.84
CA PHE A 106 5.38 9.34 -20.64
C PHE A 106 4.34 9.51 -19.52
N ALA A 107 4.39 8.63 -18.54
CA ALA A 107 3.57 8.73 -17.33
C ALA A 107 4.42 8.45 -16.08
N ALA A 108 4.14 9.14 -14.97
CA ALA A 108 4.79 8.93 -13.69
C ALA A 108 3.77 9.00 -12.52
N GLY A 109 4.09 8.33 -11.41
CA GLY A 109 3.31 8.30 -10.17
C GLY A 109 2.21 7.23 -10.14
N ASP A 110 1.23 7.43 -9.26
CA ASP A 110 0.17 6.45 -8.92
C ASP A 110 -0.63 5.91 -10.11
N VAL A 111 -0.64 6.65 -11.23
CA VAL A 111 -1.37 6.29 -12.46
C VAL A 111 -0.64 5.21 -13.27
N CYS A 112 0.64 4.94 -13.00
CA CYS A 112 1.50 4.12 -13.86
C CYS A 112 1.48 2.65 -13.50
N ALA A 113 1.19 1.82 -14.48
CA ALA A 113 1.45 0.39 -14.43
C ALA A 113 2.74 0.13 -15.23
N PHE A 114 3.85 -0.08 -14.54
CA PHE A 114 5.20 -0.11 -15.12
C PHE A 114 5.87 -1.46 -14.93
N ASP A 115 6.72 -1.83 -15.88
CA ASP A 115 7.55 -3.03 -15.80
C ASP A 115 8.71 -2.79 -14.84
N HIS A 116 8.67 -3.42 -13.66
CA HIS A 116 9.67 -3.16 -12.64
C HIS A 116 10.91 -4.05 -12.82
N GLY A 117 12.07 -3.43 -13.00
CA GLY A 117 13.33 -4.11 -13.37
C GLY A 117 13.74 -5.26 -12.44
N LEU A 118 13.62 -5.07 -11.12
CA LEU A 118 13.94 -6.11 -10.11
C LEU A 118 13.00 -7.32 -10.11
N PHE A 119 11.81 -7.20 -10.71
CA PHE A 119 10.69 -8.08 -10.42
C PHE A 119 10.12 -8.77 -11.66
N GLY A 120 10.48 -8.35 -12.87
CA GLY A 120 10.06 -9.00 -14.11
C GLY A 120 8.54 -9.12 -14.25
N ALA A 121 7.80 -8.23 -13.61
CA ALA A 121 6.35 -8.16 -13.68
C ALA A 121 5.92 -6.70 -13.64
N ARG A 122 4.76 -6.45 -14.24
CA ARG A 122 4.12 -5.15 -14.19
C ARG A 122 3.51 -4.90 -12.81
N ILE A 123 3.78 -3.74 -12.24
CA ILE A 123 3.22 -3.32 -10.95
C ILE A 123 2.70 -1.89 -11.04
N ARG A 124 1.86 -1.52 -10.08
CA ARG A 124 1.43 -0.15 -9.84
C ARG A 124 1.60 0.16 -8.35
N LEU A 125 2.25 1.28 -8.06
CA LEU A 125 2.60 1.69 -6.70
C LEU A 125 1.93 3.01 -6.36
N GLU A 126 1.13 3.00 -5.30
CA GLU A 126 0.45 4.19 -4.74
C GLU A 126 1.27 4.70 -3.53
N SER A 127 2.52 5.10 -3.78
CA SER A 127 3.43 5.58 -2.73
C SER A 127 4.09 6.89 -3.12
N TRP A 128 4.25 7.77 -2.12
CA TRP A 128 4.93 9.04 -2.29
C TRP A 128 6.35 8.86 -2.85
N LYS A 129 7.08 7.85 -2.35
CA LYS A 129 8.46 7.57 -2.79
C LYS A 129 8.52 7.17 -4.26
N ASN A 130 7.58 6.32 -4.71
CA ASN A 130 7.49 5.95 -6.12
C ASN A 130 7.21 7.18 -7.01
N ALA A 131 6.28 8.05 -6.62
CA ALA A 131 5.98 9.27 -7.37
C ALA A 131 7.18 10.25 -7.40
N GLU A 132 7.89 10.38 -6.27
CA GLU A 132 9.12 11.19 -6.16
C GLU A 132 10.21 10.69 -7.13
N GLU A 133 10.39 9.37 -7.24
CA GLU A 133 11.42 8.75 -8.08
C GLU A 133 11.06 8.75 -9.56
N GLN A 134 9.81 8.45 -9.90
CA GLN A 134 9.36 8.34 -11.29
C GLN A 134 9.37 9.70 -12.01
N GLY A 135 9.14 10.81 -11.30
CA GLY A 135 9.13 12.14 -11.89
C GLY A 135 10.43 12.50 -12.62
N PRO A 136 11.59 12.51 -11.92
CA PRO A 136 12.89 12.73 -12.54
C PRO A 136 13.24 11.72 -13.64
N ILE A 137 12.96 10.43 -13.45
CA ILE A 137 13.24 9.38 -14.45
C ILE A 137 12.50 9.68 -15.77
N ALA A 138 11.19 9.97 -15.69
CA ALA A 138 10.40 10.32 -16.87
C ALA A 138 10.97 11.56 -17.57
N ALA A 139 11.36 12.59 -16.81
CA ALA A 139 11.96 13.80 -17.37
C ALA A 139 13.30 13.54 -18.07
N HIS A 140 14.19 12.73 -17.47
CA HIS A 140 15.47 12.38 -18.09
C HIS A 140 15.26 11.57 -19.37
N ASN A 141 14.31 10.64 -19.38
CA ASN A 141 14.03 9.82 -20.56
C ASN A 141 13.36 10.62 -21.69
N MET A 142 12.54 11.63 -21.37
CA MET A 142 12.09 12.64 -22.36
C MET A 142 13.27 13.40 -22.99
N LEU A 143 14.38 13.56 -22.27
CA LEU A 143 15.59 14.23 -22.74
C LEU A 143 16.59 13.29 -23.43
N GLY A 144 16.21 12.03 -23.68
CA GLY A 144 17.01 11.03 -24.38
C GLY A 144 17.91 10.17 -23.49
N ALA A 145 17.68 10.16 -22.17
CA ALA A 145 18.28 9.18 -21.29
C ALA A 145 17.65 7.79 -21.48
N SER A 146 18.12 6.81 -20.72
CA SER A 146 17.57 5.45 -20.68
C SER A 146 17.63 4.91 -19.25
N GLU A 147 17.11 5.71 -18.33
CA GLU A 147 17.02 5.40 -16.91
C GLU A 147 15.82 4.48 -16.66
N GLU A 148 16.06 3.36 -15.99
CA GLU A 148 15.00 2.41 -15.64
C GLU A 148 14.52 2.63 -14.21
N CYS A 149 13.25 2.32 -13.95
CA CYS A 149 12.72 2.20 -12.59
C CYS A 149 13.14 0.84 -11.97
N ASP A 150 14.24 0.86 -11.22
CA ASP A 150 14.84 -0.32 -10.59
C ASP A 150 14.92 -0.26 -9.06
N THR A 151 14.44 0.80 -8.42
CA THR A 151 14.53 0.98 -6.96
C THR A 151 13.50 0.12 -6.23
N ALA A 152 13.94 -0.60 -5.19
CA ALA A 152 13.05 -1.41 -4.37
C ALA A 152 11.92 -0.56 -3.76
N PRO A 153 10.64 -0.93 -3.94
CA PRO A 153 9.50 -0.17 -3.45
C PRO A 153 9.62 0.06 -1.95
N TRP A 154 9.32 1.28 -1.51
CA TRP A 154 9.28 1.60 -0.09
C TRP A 154 8.07 2.47 0.23
N MET A 155 7.42 2.14 1.34
CA MET A 155 6.27 2.88 1.85
C MET A 155 6.23 2.84 3.37
N TRP A 156 5.53 3.80 3.96
CA TRP A 156 5.30 3.85 5.39
C TRP A 156 3.89 4.32 5.73
N SER A 157 3.50 4.08 6.97
CA SER A 157 2.29 4.61 7.58
C SER A 157 2.56 4.90 9.04
N ASP A 158 2.32 6.13 9.46
CA ASP A 158 2.41 6.53 10.86
C ASP A 158 1.01 6.49 11.48
N GLN A 159 0.88 5.76 12.60
CA GLN A 159 -0.37 5.56 13.31
C GLN A 159 -0.09 5.64 14.80
N TYR A 160 -0.52 6.73 15.43
CA TYR A 160 -0.18 7.10 16.81
C TYR A 160 1.35 7.24 17.01
N ASP A 161 1.89 6.56 18.02
CA ASP A 161 3.30 6.48 18.39
C ASP A 161 4.02 5.31 17.70
N ARG A 162 3.47 4.80 16.60
CA ARG A 162 4.01 3.68 15.82
C ARG A 162 4.08 4.02 14.35
N THR A 163 5.08 3.47 13.68
CA THR A 163 5.25 3.49 12.24
C THR A 163 5.28 2.06 11.71
N ILE A 164 4.62 1.84 10.58
CA ILE A 164 4.76 0.67 9.75
C ILE A 164 5.61 1.06 8.56
N GLN A 165 6.65 0.28 8.26
CA GLN A 165 7.43 0.47 7.04
C GLN A 165 7.50 -0.82 6.25
N ILE A 166 7.42 -0.73 4.93
CA ILE A 166 7.48 -1.88 4.03
C ILE A 166 8.50 -1.54 2.95
N ALA A 167 9.46 -2.43 2.74
CA ALA A 167 10.46 -2.38 1.68
C ALA A 167 10.34 -3.63 0.81
N GLY A 168 10.50 -3.49 -0.51
CA GLY A 168 10.38 -4.58 -1.48
C GLY A 168 8.93 -5.04 -1.69
N LEU A 169 8.77 -6.30 -2.09
CA LEU A 169 7.50 -6.95 -2.42
C LEU A 169 7.26 -8.19 -1.53
N PRO A 170 6.70 -8.01 -0.32
CA PRO A 170 6.41 -9.11 0.61
C PRO A 170 5.52 -10.23 0.06
N ASP A 171 4.64 -9.92 -0.89
CA ASP A 171 3.71 -10.86 -1.54
C ASP A 171 4.42 -11.94 -2.37
N ARG A 172 5.69 -11.72 -2.74
CA ARG A 172 6.52 -12.70 -3.44
C ARG A 172 7.20 -13.73 -2.54
N ALA A 173 7.06 -13.58 -1.22
CA ALA A 173 7.68 -14.50 -0.29
C ALA A 173 6.87 -15.78 -0.11
N VAL A 174 7.57 -16.89 0.08
CA VAL A 174 7.00 -18.16 0.54
C VAL A 174 7.32 -18.43 2.00
N ARG A 175 8.25 -17.67 2.58
CA ARG A 175 8.67 -17.78 3.98
C ARG A 175 8.87 -16.39 4.58
N ALA A 176 8.46 -16.24 5.84
CA ALA A 176 8.72 -15.04 6.63
C ALA A 176 9.56 -15.38 7.87
N VAL A 177 10.50 -14.51 8.23
CA VAL A 177 11.32 -14.64 9.43
C VAL A 177 11.15 -13.40 10.29
N GLU A 178 10.61 -13.59 11.49
CA GLU A 178 10.40 -12.51 12.47
C GLU A 178 11.67 -12.28 13.29
N ARG A 179 12.06 -11.01 13.44
CA ARG A 179 13.15 -10.56 14.31
C ARG A 179 12.62 -9.49 15.28
N PRO A 180 12.44 -9.83 16.56
CA PRO A 180 12.12 -8.85 17.60
C PRO A 180 13.24 -7.81 17.74
N LEU A 181 12.87 -6.57 18.00
CA LEU A 181 13.82 -5.45 18.21
C LEU A 181 13.78 -4.88 19.63
N GLY A 182 12.94 -5.43 20.50
CA GLY A 182 12.67 -4.94 21.85
C GLY A 182 11.25 -4.37 21.97
N GLY A 183 10.66 -4.45 23.17
CA GLY A 183 9.27 -4.03 23.38
C GLY A 183 8.29 -4.76 22.44
N ASP A 184 7.42 -4.00 21.78
CA ASP A 184 6.52 -4.50 20.72
C ASP A 184 7.10 -4.36 19.30
N ALA A 185 8.30 -3.79 19.17
CA ALA A 185 8.95 -3.53 17.89
C ALA A 185 9.50 -4.79 17.22
N VAL A 186 9.34 -4.86 15.90
CA VAL A 186 9.64 -6.06 15.11
C VAL A 186 9.99 -5.71 13.67
N ILE A 187 10.85 -6.52 13.07
CA ILE A 187 11.03 -6.62 11.61
C ILE A 187 10.69 -8.03 11.17
N VAL A 188 9.98 -8.16 10.07
CA VAL A 188 9.70 -9.41 9.39
C VAL A 188 10.41 -9.38 8.04
N PHE A 189 11.33 -10.32 7.82
CA PHE A 189 12.02 -10.51 6.54
C PHE A 189 11.25 -11.51 5.69
N HIS A 190 11.01 -11.15 4.43
CA HIS A 190 10.22 -11.90 3.47
C HIS A 190 11.15 -12.56 2.46
N LEU A 191 11.09 -13.89 2.37
CA LEU A 191 12.05 -14.70 1.60
C LEU A 191 11.34 -15.51 0.51
N ALA A 192 11.91 -15.49 -0.70
CA ALA A 192 11.54 -16.39 -1.78
C ALA A 192 11.96 -17.85 -1.47
N ALA A 193 11.53 -18.79 -2.32
CA ALA A 193 11.77 -20.23 -2.12
C ALA A 193 13.26 -20.61 -2.15
N ASP A 194 14.07 -19.85 -2.89
CA ASP A 194 15.53 -19.98 -2.97
C ASP A 194 16.26 -19.33 -1.76
N GLY A 195 15.53 -18.72 -0.83
CA GLY A 195 16.07 -18.04 0.34
C GLY A 195 16.47 -16.59 0.11
N ARG A 196 16.27 -16.04 -1.11
CA ARG A 196 16.55 -14.64 -1.41
C ARG A 196 15.57 -13.71 -0.70
N LEU A 197 16.06 -12.59 -0.20
CA LEU A 197 15.25 -11.53 0.38
C LEU A 197 14.45 -10.84 -0.74
N VAL A 198 13.12 -10.77 -0.57
CA VAL A 198 12.22 -10.09 -1.51
C VAL A 198 11.52 -8.88 -0.88
N GLY A 199 11.63 -8.73 0.44
CA GLY A 199 11.17 -7.54 1.14
C GLY A 199 11.35 -7.63 2.64
N ALA A 200 11.02 -6.54 3.33
CA ALA A 200 10.93 -6.47 4.78
C ALA A 200 9.73 -5.64 5.21
N SER A 201 9.08 -6.01 6.31
CA SER A 201 8.05 -5.19 6.96
C SER A 201 8.44 -4.93 8.41
N GLY A 202 8.37 -3.68 8.84
CA GLY A 202 8.71 -3.25 10.19
C GLY A 202 7.52 -2.62 10.89
N TYR A 203 7.47 -2.80 12.21
CA TYR A 203 6.54 -2.12 13.11
C TYR A 203 7.30 -1.72 14.37
N GLY A 204 7.13 -0.48 14.81
CA GLY A 204 7.80 0.08 15.98
C GLY A 204 7.85 1.61 15.87
N THR A 205 8.83 2.25 16.48
CA THR A 205 9.17 3.65 16.20
C THR A 205 10.19 3.75 15.06
N SER A 206 10.28 4.93 14.42
CA SER A 206 11.25 5.16 13.34
C SER A 206 12.71 4.90 13.79
N GLY A 207 13.04 5.19 15.05
CA GLY A 207 14.35 4.94 15.63
C GLY A 207 14.67 3.45 15.81
N GLU A 208 13.68 2.64 16.16
CA GLU A 208 13.85 1.20 16.37
C GLU A 208 13.99 0.44 15.04
N ILE A 209 13.12 0.74 14.07
CA ILE A 209 13.02 -0.07 12.84
C ILE A 209 13.83 0.49 11.66
N GLY A 210 14.16 1.78 11.67
CA GLY A 210 14.69 2.48 10.50
C GLY A 210 16.03 1.95 9.97
N ARG A 211 16.93 1.44 10.83
CA ARG A 211 18.16 0.79 10.37
C ARG A 211 17.89 -0.58 9.76
N ALA A 212 16.96 -1.32 10.35
CA ALA A 212 16.69 -2.70 9.99
C ALA A 212 15.92 -2.82 8.68
N ILE A 213 14.97 -1.92 8.43
CA ILE A 213 14.14 -1.93 7.22
C ILE A 213 14.94 -1.67 5.94
N ARG A 214 16.03 -0.89 6.04
CA ARG A 214 16.96 -0.63 4.91
C ARG A 214 17.57 -1.91 4.36
N LEU A 215 17.63 -2.99 5.15
CA LEU A 215 18.10 -4.27 4.65
C LEU A 215 17.17 -4.85 3.57
N GLY A 216 15.89 -4.49 3.57
CA GLY A 216 14.92 -4.89 2.54
C GLY A 216 14.87 -3.98 1.31
N GLN A 217 15.73 -2.96 1.26
CA GLN A 217 15.90 -2.08 0.09
C GLN A 217 17.11 -2.48 -0.78
N MET A 218 17.81 -3.55 -0.41
CA MET A 218 18.99 -4.09 -1.11
C MET A 218 18.64 -5.13 -2.16
#